data_AF-A0A1H2TWS8-F1
#
_entry.id   AF-A0A1H2TWS8-F1
#
_cell.length_a   1.000
_cell.length_b   1.000
_cell.length_c   1.000
_cell.angle_alpha   90.00
_cell.angle_beta   90.00
_cell.angle_gamma   90.00
#
_symmetry.space_group_name_H-M   'P 1'
#
loop_
_entity.id
_entity.type
_entity.pdbx_description
1 polymer ?
#
loop_
_entity_poly.entity_id
_entity_poly.type
_entity_poly.pdbx_seq_one_letter_code
_entity_poly.pdbx_strand_id
1 'polypeptide(L)'
;MAVIGFSWELYTRRMDQSKNSNPALVAFIIFWLQVGLIYLTTSLHMIANYTNWHSMDLLLYKVSLVPFAFLTVPVVFFVIYIMIGNKLASGSFSAIFFLVGGFYLNIFNNNVTNIPAHTEWASIFIQEGGIAPYVYIFGIFVIPTAMILGVMFLLLIRKLPKRRKYNITTSLLATSFVIDCILVDMFTTSISMHAGLRIFILTGIVLCYLAYFPPLAVKDRLGINEIEIEESPTSKLDI
;
A
#
# COMPACT_ATOMS: atom_id res chain seq x y z
N MET A 1 -9.62 7.78 -5.42
CA MET A 1 -9.18 8.64 -6.55
C MET A 1 -7.73 9.13 -6.41
N ALA A 2 -7.33 9.76 -5.30
CA ALA A 2 -5.95 10.27 -5.11
C ALA A 2 -4.85 9.20 -5.32
N VAL A 3 -5.07 7.98 -4.84
CA VAL A 3 -4.09 6.88 -4.98
C VAL A 3 -3.91 6.43 -6.44
N ILE A 4 -5.00 6.38 -7.21
CA ILE A 4 -4.95 5.99 -8.63
C ILE A 4 -4.23 7.09 -9.43
N GLY A 5 -4.51 8.36 -9.13
CA GLY A 5 -3.77 9.50 -9.70
C GLY A 5 -2.28 9.45 -9.37
N PHE A 6 -1.92 9.14 -8.12
CA PHE A 6 -0.53 8.97 -7.71
C PHE A 6 0.16 7.79 -8.41
N SER A 7 -0.50 6.63 -8.52
CA SER A 7 0.01 5.48 -9.27
C SER A 7 0.20 5.79 -10.76
N TRP A 8 -0.70 6.57 -11.35
CA TRP A 8 -0.60 7.04 -12.73
C TRP A 8 0.57 8.01 -12.94
N GLU A 9 0.77 8.95 -12.02
CA GLU A 9 1.89 9.88 -12.04
C GLU A 9 3.24 9.14 -11.94
N LEU A 10 3.32 8.15 -11.04
CA LEU A 10 4.48 7.25 -10.93
C LEU A 10 4.72 6.44 -12.20
N TYR A 11 3.66 5.98 -12.85
CA TYR A 11 3.74 5.24 -14.12
C TYR A 11 4.20 6.14 -15.29
N THR A 12 3.73 7.38 -15.34
CA THR A 12 4.10 8.33 -16.39
C THR A 12 5.58 8.69 -16.30
N ARG A 13 6.12 8.96 -15.11
CA ARG A 13 7.57 9.19 -14.93
C ARG A 13 8.43 7.96 -15.19
N ARG A 14 7.90 6.75 -15.03
CA ARG A 14 8.59 5.51 -15.44
C ARG A 14 8.80 5.47 -16.96
N MET A 15 7.87 6.00 -17.76
CA MET A 15 8.02 6.08 -19.21
C MET A 15 9.15 7.05 -19.61
N ASP A 16 9.33 8.14 -18.87
CA ASP A 16 10.38 9.13 -19.13
C ASP A 16 11.80 8.66 -18.71
N GLN A 17 11.92 7.80 -17.69
CA GLN A 17 13.19 7.19 -17.29
C GLN A 17 13.46 5.85 -18.03
N SER A 18 13.97 5.96 -19.25
CA SER A 18 14.67 4.94 -20.08
C SER A 18 14.80 3.49 -19.54
N LYS A 19 14.23 2.54 -20.31
CA LYS A 19 14.53 1.10 -20.57
C LYS A 19 14.92 0.11 -19.46
N ASN A 20 15.26 0.53 -18.24
CA ASN A 20 15.74 -0.34 -17.16
C ASN A 20 14.91 -0.17 -15.87
N SER A 21 13.58 -0.16 -16.02
CA SER A 21 12.67 0.10 -14.90
C SER A 21 12.87 -0.92 -13.77
N ASN A 22 13.24 -0.44 -12.59
CA ASN A 22 13.43 -1.25 -11.40
C ASN A 22 12.15 -2.05 -11.09
N PRO A 23 12.18 -3.40 -11.07
CA PRO A 23 11.00 -4.22 -10.78
C PRO A 23 10.39 -3.91 -9.40
N ALA A 24 11.17 -3.36 -8.47
CA ALA A 24 10.69 -2.81 -7.21
C ALA A 24 9.64 -1.70 -7.38
N LEU A 25 9.85 -0.78 -8.33
CA LEU A 25 8.95 0.35 -8.57
C LEU A 25 7.61 -0.14 -9.13
N VAL A 26 7.64 -1.17 -9.98
CA VAL A 26 6.43 -1.81 -10.50
C VAL A 26 5.63 -2.47 -9.37
N ALA A 27 6.27 -3.21 -8.48
CA ALA A 27 5.60 -3.78 -7.31
C ALA A 27 4.98 -2.69 -6.42
N PHE A 28 5.70 -1.59 -6.22
CA PHE A 28 5.19 -0.44 -5.47
C PHE A 28 3.95 0.20 -6.11
N ILE A 29 3.94 0.37 -7.44
CA ILE A 29 2.76 0.86 -8.17
C ILE A 29 1.58 -0.11 -8.00
N ILE A 30 1.83 -1.42 -8.10
CA ILE A 30 0.79 -2.45 -7.91
C ILE A 30 0.20 -2.39 -6.50
N PHE A 31 1.03 -2.20 -5.47
CA PHE A 31 0.57 -2.02 -4.09
C PHE A 31 -0.41 -0.85 -3.98
N TRP A 32 -0.04 0.34 -4.45
CA TRP A 32 -0.92 1.51 -4.38
C TRP A 32 -2.18 1.34 -5.23
N LEU A 33 -2.08 0.66 -6.39
CA LEU A 33 -3.26 0.33 -7.19
C LEU A 33 -4.22 -0.56 -6.40
N GLN A 34 -3.72 -1.59 -5.70
CA GLN A 34 -4.54 -2.44 -4.83
C GLN A 34 -5.20 -1.63 -3.70
N VAL A 35 -4.46 -0.75 -3.02
CA VAL A 35 -5.03 0.19 -2.02
C VAL A 35 -6.16 1.03 -2.66
N GLY A 36 -5.93 1.56 -3.85
CA GLY A 36 -6.93 2.30 -4.60
C GLY A 36 -8.17 1.47 -4.92
N LEU A 37 -8.00 0.21 -5.31
CA LEU A 37 -9.09 -0.72 -5.64
C LEU A 37 -9.91 -1.09 -4.41
N ILE A 38 -9.25 -1.33 -3.26
CA ILE A 38 -9.91 -1.55 -1.97
C ILE A 38 -10.83 -0.36 -1.70
N TYR A 39 -10.29 0.87 -1.63
CA TYR A 39 -11.11 2.02 -1.25
C TYR A 39 -12.16 2.42 -2.28
N LEU A 40 -11.94 2.12 -3.56
CA LEU A 40 -12.96 2.30 -4.60
C LEU A 40 -14.14 1.38 -4.36
N THR A 41 -13.88 0.09 -4.14
CA THR A 41 -14.93 -0.91 -3.87
C THR A 41 -15.59 -0.67 -2.51
N THR A 42 -14.81 -0.23 -1.51
CA THR A 42 -15.27 0.26 -0.20
C THR A 42 -16.30 1.40 -0.36
N SER A 43 -16.00 2.38 -1.20
CA SER A 43 -16.90 3.50 -1.45
C SER A 43 -18.17 3.08 -2.18
N LEU A 44 -18.06 2.16 -3.15
CA LEU A 44 -19.21 1.66 -3.91
C LEU A 44 -20.17 0.85 -3.02
N HIS A 45 -19.67 -0.01 -2.13
CA HIS A 45 -20.57 -0.79 -1.26
C HIS A 45 -21.30 0.11 -0.25
N MET A 46 -20.68 1.21 0.22
CA MET A 46 -21.38 2.20 1.05
C MET A 46 -22.53 2.88 0.31
N ILE A 47 -22.34 3.19 -0.98
CA ILE A 47 -23.42 3.73 -1.81
C ILE A 47 -24.54 2.68 -1.97
N ALA A 48 -24.18 1.42 -2.22
CA ALA A 48 -25.15 0.33 -2.35
C ALA A 48 -25.96 0.10 -1.06
N ASN A 49 -25.30 0.18 0.10
CA ASN A 49 -25.93 0.12 1.42
C ASN A 49 -26.87 1.32 1.64
N TYR A 50 -26.46 2.54 1.27
CA TYR A 50 -27.31 3.73 1.33
C TYR A 50 -28.57 3.61 0.45
N THR A 51 -28.46 2.97 -0.72
CA THR A 51 -29.60 2.71 -1.61
C THR A 51 -30.42 1.46 -1.24
N ASN A 52 -30.14 0.82 -0.11
CA ASN A 52 -30.77 -0.42 0.35
C ASN A 52 -30.64 -1.61 -0.64
N TRP A 53 -29.59 -1.63 -1.47
CA TRP A 53 -29.30 -2.72 -2.41
C TRP A 53 -28.38 -3.77 -1.79
N HIS A 54 -28.95 -4.55 -0.88
CA HIS A 54 -28.25 -5.52 -0.01
C HIS A 54 -27.41 -6.55 -0.79
N SER A 55 -27.92 -7.06 -1.91
CA SER A 55 -27.17 -8.02 -2.74
C SER A 55 -25.92 -7.41 -3.38
N MET A 56 -25.98 -6.11 -3.72
CA MET A 56 -24.83 -5.39 -4.29
C MET A 56 -23.81 -5.00 -3.21
N ASP A 57 -24.25 -4.65 -2.01
CA ASP A 57 -23.37 -4.39 -0.87
C ASP A 57 -22.50 -5.62 -0.56
N LEU A 58 -23.13 -6.81 -0.44
CA LEU A 58 -22.40 -8.07 -0.21
C LEU A 58 -21.42 -8.41 -1.35
N LEU A 59 -21.83 -8.21 -2.61
CA LEU A 59 -20.97 -8.45 -3.77
C LEU A 59 -19.76 -7.53 -3.74
N LEU A 60 -19.98 -6.22 -3.56
CA LEU A 60 -18.92 -5.23 -3.56
C LEU A 60 -17.95 -5.41 -2.39
N TYR A 61 -18.45 -5.82 -1.23
CA TYR A 61 -17.61 -6.23 -0.09
C TYR A 61 -16.75 -7.46 -0.40
N LYS A 62 -17.32 -8.50 -1.03
CA LYS A 62 -16.53 -9.66 -1.49
C LYS A 62 -15.48 -9.26 -2.53
N VAL A 63 -15.80 -8.32 -3.42
CA VAL A 63 -14.84 -7.79 -4.39
C VAL A 63 -13.74 -6.98 -3.71
N SER A 64 -14.02 -6.21 -2.64
CA SER A 64 -12.98 -5.46 -1.90
C SER A 64 -12.00 -6.37 -1.15
N LEU A 65 -12.42 -7.59 -0.80
CA LEU A 65 -11.56 -8.55 -0.12
C LEU A 65 -10.50 -9.17 -1.04
N VAL A 66 -10.75 -9.22 -2.36
CA VAL A 66 -9.77 -9.74 -3.32
C VAL A 66 -8.46 -8.92 -3.31
N PRO A 67 -8.47 -7.59 -3.55
CA PRO A 67 -7.24 -6.80 -3.46
C PRO A 67 -6.66 -6.76 -2.04
N PHE A 68 -7.50 -6.85 -1.00
CA PHE A 68 -7.05 -6.93 0.38
C PHE A 68 -6.27 -8.23 0.69
N ALA A 69 -6.73 -9.37 0.18
CA ALA A 69 -6.06 -10.67 0.33
C ALA A 69 -4.65 -10.68 -0.29
N PHE A 70 -4.46 -9.94 -1.37
CA PHE A 70 -3.19 -9.86 -2.09
C PHE A 70 -2.37 -8.60 -1.79
N LEU A 71 -2.79 -7.78 -0.82
CA LEU A 71 -2.17 -6.49 -0.50
C LEU A 71 -0.69 -6.60 -0.16
N THR A 72 -0.29 -7.69 0.49
CA THR A 72 1.09 -7.90 0.96
C THR A 72 2.02 -8.50 -0.09
N VAL A 73 1.48 -9.09 -1.17
CA VAL A 73 2.25 -9.69 -2.25
C VAL A 73 3.25 -8.69 -2.88
N PRO A 74 2.81 -7.49 -3.33
CA PRO A 74 3.76 -6.51 -3.88
C PRO A 74 4.74 -5.97 -2.84
N VAL A 75 4.35 -5.91 -1.56
CA VAL A 75 5.18 -5.43 -0.45
C VAL A 75 6.33 -6.41 -0.22
N VAL A 76 6.04 -7.70 -0.11
CA VAL A 76 7.04 -8.76 0.08
C VAL A 76 8.01 -8.78 -1.10
N PHE A 77 7.49 -8.69 -2.32
CA PHE A 77 8.33 -8.59 -3.52
C PHE A 77 9.28 -7.38 -3.43
N PHE A 78 8.74 -6.20 -3.11
CA PHE A 78 9.50 -4.97 -3.00
C PHE A 78 10.62 -5.05 -1.95
N VAL A 79 10.29 -5.54 -0.75
CA VAL A 79 11.23 -5.61 0.37
C VAL A 79 12.36 -6.60 0.09
N ILE A 80 12.05 -7.80 -0.41
CA ILE A 80 13.06 -8.82 -0.74
C ILE A 80 13.93 -8.36 -1.91
N TYR A 81 13.35 -7.67 -2.88
CA TYR A 81 14.12 -7.13 -3.99
C TYR A 81 15.11 -6.05 -3.52
N ILE A 82 14.73 -5.20 -2.56
CA ILE A 82 15.66 -4.21 -1.97
C ILE A 82 16.78 -4.90 -1.18
N MET A 83 16.48 -6.00 -0.49
CA MET A 83 17.47 -6.72 0.31
C MET A 83 18.46 -7.52 -0.54
N ILE A 84 17.95 -8.31 -1.50
CA ILE A 84 18.73 -9.30 -2.25
C ILE A 84 19.12 -8.79 -3.64
N GLY A 85 18.33 -7.91 -4.25
CA GLY A 85 18.52 -7.42 -5.63
C GLY A 85 18.14 -8.44 -6.71
N ASN A 86 17.61 -9.61 -6.34
CA ASN A 86 17.27 -10.68 -7.28
C ASN A 86 15.76 -10.77 -7.52
N LYS A 87 15.35 -10.64 -8.79
CA LYS A 87 13.95 -10.74 -9.23
C LYS A 87 13.35 -12.12 -9.01
N LEU A 88 14.11 -13.20 -9.25
CA LEU A 88 13.63 -14.58 -9.11
C LEU A 88 13.33 -14.90 -7.65
N ALA A 89 14.26 -14.59 -6.74
CA ALA A 89 14.05 -14.79 -5.31
C ALA A 89 12.82 -14.01 -4.81
N SER A 90 12.73 -12.73 -5.16
CA SER A 90 11.59 -11.87 -4.79
C SER A 90 10.26 -12.42 -5.31
N GLY A 91 10.25 -12.92 -6.55
CA GLY A 91 9.10 -13.59 -7.16
C GLY A 91 8.66 -14.83 -6.39
N SER A 92 9.58 -15.73 -6.07
CA SER A 92 9.29 -16.97 -5.33
C SER A 92 8.67 -16.69 -3.95
N PHE A 93 9.23 -15.75 -3.19
CA PHE A 93 8.64 -15.39 -1.90
C PHE A 93 7.28 -14.73 -2.05
N SER A 94 7.09 -13.82 -3.02
CA SER A 94 5.78 -13.21 -3.27
C SER A 94 4.72 -14.25 -3.69
N ALA A 95 5.13 -15.32 -4.39
CA ALA A 95 4.24 -16.41 -4.78
C ALA A 95 3.71 -17.19 -3.56
N ILE A 96 4.52 -17.36 -2.50
CA ILE A 96 4.06 -17.96 -1.24
C ILE A 96 2.93 -17.11 -0.64
N PHE A 97 3.11 -15.79 -0.56
CA PHE A 97 2.07 -14.89 -0.06
C PHE A 97 0.83 -14.87 -0.95
N PHE A 98 1.00 -15.01 -2.26
CA PHE A 98 -0.12 -15.17 -3.18
C PHE A 98 -0.94 -16.44 -2.88
N LEU A 99 -0.28 -17.58 -2.63
CA LEU A 99 -0.96 -18.81 -2.25
C LEU A 99 -1.69 -18.68 -0.90
N VAL A 100 -1.04 -18.07 0.11
CA VAL A 100 -1.67 -17.84 1.43
C VAL A 100 -2.86 -16.88 1.30
N GLY A 101 -2.77 -15.84 0.47
CA GLY A 101 -3.89 -14.94 0.16
C GLY A 101 -5.06 -15.65 -0.53
N GLY A 102 -4.77 -16.54 -1.48
CA GLY A 102 -5.79 -17.39 -2.10
C GLY A 102 -6.45 -18.35 -1.10
N PHE A 103 -5.66 -18.92 -0.18
CA PHE A 103 -6.17 -19.76 0.89
C PHE A 103 -7.07 -18.99 1.86
N TYR A 104 -6.68 -17.76 2.24
CA TYR A 104 -7.51 -16.86 3.02
C TYR A 104 -8.86 -16.58 2.34
N LEU A 105 -8.87 -16.25 1.04
CA LEU A 105 -10.12 -16.01 0.30
C LEU A 105 -11.02 -17.25 0.24
N ASN A 106 -10.43 -18.45 0.12
CA ASN A 106 -11.18 -19.69 0.13
C ASN A 106 -11.87 -19.92 1.49
N ILE A 107 -11.13 -19.79 2.59
CA ILE A 107 -11.68 -19.87 3.95
C ILE A 107 -12.76 -18.81 4.15
N PHE A 108 -12.50 -17.58 3.72
CA PHE A 108 -13.43 -16.48 3.90
C PHE A 108 -14.76 -16.76 3.18
N ASN A 109 -14.73 -17.11 1.90
CA ASN A 109 -15.94 -17.36 1.11
C ASN A 109 -16.78 -18.53 1.63
N ASN A 110 -16.16 -19.52 2.26
CA ASN A 110 -16.86 -20.69 2.82
C ASN A 110 -17.48 -20.44 4.21
N ASN A 111 -17.05 -19.40 4.93
CA ASN A 111 -17.44 -19.16 6.33
C ASN A 111 -18.24 -17.86 6.58
N VAL A 112 -18.57 -17.09 5.54
CA VAL A 112 -19.37 -15.87 5.71
C VAL A 112 -20.84 -16.22 5.81
N THR A 113 -21.41 -16.02 6.99
CA THR A 113 -22.86 -16.00 7.22
C THR A 113 -23.44 -14.64 6.80
N ASN A 114 -24.51 -14.68 6.01
CA ASN A 114 -24.98 -13.61 5.12
C ASN A 114 -25.81 -12.48 5.78
N ILE A 115 -25.53 -12.08 7.02
CA ILE A 115 -26.33 -11.02 7.67
C ILE A 115 -25.41 -9.86 8.07
N PRO A 116 -25.27 -8.84 7.20
CA PRO A 116 -24.57 -7.62 7.55
C PRO A 116 -25.36 -6.87 8.64
N ALA A 117 -24.66 -6.30 9.61
CA ALA A 117 -25.25 -5.28 10.47
C ALA A 117 -25.21 -3.95 9.69
N HIS A 118 -26.38 -3.51 9.25
CA HIS A 118 -26.53 -2.31 8.44
C HIS A 118 -26.66 -1.06 9.31
N THR A 119 -25.88 -0.03 8.99
CA THR A 119 -26.12 1.35 9.44
C THR A 119 -26.00 2.31 8.26
N GLU A 120 -26.54 3.52 8.38
CA GLU A 120 -26.52 4.54 7.32
C GLU A 120 -25.10 4.92 6.84
N TRP A 121 -24.08 4.66 7.64
CA TRP A 121 -22.69 5.10 7.41
C TRP A 121 -21.67 3.96 7.28
N ALA A 122 -22.05 2.74 7.63
CA ALA A 122 -21.21 1.55 7.54
C ALA A 122 -22.04 0.27 7.42
N SER A 123 -21.57 -0.65 6.58
CA SER A 123 -22.02 -2.04 6.58
C SER A 123 -20.95 -2.84 7.32
N ILE A 124 -21.31 -3.43 8.46
CA ILE A 124 -20.39 -4.23 9.27
C ILE A 124 -20.72 -5.69 8.99
N PHE A 125 -19.78 -6.39 8.34
CA PHE A 125 -19.86 -7.83 8.20
C PHE A 125 -19.26 -8.46 9.45
N ILE A 126 -20.12 -8.88 10.38
CA ILE A 126 -19.69 -9.58 11.59
C ILE A 126 -19.28 -10.99 11.15
N GLN A 127 -17.98 -11.25 11.18
CA GLN A 127 -17.46 -12.59 10.97
C GLN A 127 -17.56 -13.37 12.28
N GLU A 128 -18.65 -14.13 12.45
CA GLU A 128 -18.78 -15.01 13.61
C GLU A 128 -17.71 -16.12 13.58
N GLY A 129 -16.83 -16.14 14.58
CA GLY A 129 -16.09 -17.35 14.99
C GLY A 129 -15.10 -17.98 14.00
N GLY A 130 -14.77 -17.34 12.88
CA GLY A 130 -13.95 -17.93 11.82
C GLY A 130 -12.44 -17.91 12.09
N ILE A 131 -11.71 -18.89 11.52
CA ILE A 131 -10.24 -18.96 11.53
C ILE A 131 -9.61 -17.91 10.58
N ALA A 132 -10.41 -17.29 9.69
CA ALA A 132 -9.92 -16.42 8.62
C ALA A 132 -9.17 -15.16 9.09
N PRO A 133 -9.64 -14.40 10.11
CA PRO A 133 -8.89 -13.25 10.64
C PRO A 133 -7.52 -13.66 11.16
N TYR A 134 -7.42 -14.80 11.84
CA TYR A 134 -6.16 -15.33 12.36
C TYR A 134 -5.20 -15.73 11.24
N VAL A 135 -5.70 -16.39 10.20
CA VAL A 135 -4.89 -16.74 9.01
C VAL A 135 -4.36 -15.48 8.33
N TYR A 136 -5.17 -14.43 8.22
CA TYR A 136 -4.73 -13.17 7.65
C TYR A 136 -3.67 -12.50 8.53
N ILE A 137 -3.94 -12.34 9.83
CA ILE A 137 -3.04 -11.63 10.75
C ILE A 137 -1.69 -12.37 10.85
N PHE A 138 -1.70 -13.66 11.18
CA PHE A 138 -0.46 -14.42 11.38
C PHE A 138 0.22 -14.81 10.08
N GLY A 139 -0.54 -15.21 9.06
CA GLY A 139 0.02 -15.74 7.82
C GLY A 139 0.39 -14.68 6.79
N ILE A 140 -0.34 -13.56 6.75
CA ILE A 140 -0.22 -12.57 5.68
C ILE A 140 0.33 -11.23 6.20
N PHE A 141 -0.05 -10.79 7.40
CA PHE A 141 0.19 -9.41 7.86
C PHE A 141 1.44 -9.23 8.74
N VAL A 142 1.67 -10.12 9.72
CA VAL A 142 2.80 -9.98 10.67
C VAL A 142 4.16 -10.11 9.97
N ILE A 143 4.26 -10.97 8.96
CA ILE A 143 5.55 -11.22 8.29
C ILE A 143 6.01 -9.98 7.48
N PRO A 144 5.20 -9.37 6.60
CA PRO A 144 5.62 -8.20 5.84
C PRO A 144 5.88 -6.97 6.71
N THR A 145 5.12 -6.76 7.78
CA THR A 145 5.35 -5.64 8.72
C THR A 145 6.70 -5.81 9.44
N ALA A 146 7.01 -7.02 9.92
CA ALA A 146 8.32 -7.34 10.47
C ALA A 146 9.45 -7.15 9.44
N MET A 147 9.23 -7.53 8.18
CA MET A 147 10.19 -7.33 7.10
C MET A 147 10.44 -5.85 6.80
N ILE A 148 9.40 -5.02 6.74
CA ILE A 148 9.53 -3.56 6.56
C ILE A 148 10.36 -2.97 7.70
N LEU A 149 10.04 -3.32 8.95
CA LEU A 149 10.73 -2.81 10.14
C LEU A 149 12.21 -3.25 10.12
N GLY A 150 12.48 -4.51 9.77
CA GLY A 150 13.84 -5.03 9.61
C GLY A 150 14.64 -4.27 8.55
N VAL A 151 14.05 -3.98 7.39
CA VAL A 151 14.72 -3.18 6.34
C VAL A 151 14.90 -1.73 6.76
N MET A 152 13.93 -1.12 7.43
CA MET A 152 14.07 0.23 7.98
C MET A 152 15.25 0.30 8.95
N PHE A 153 15.39 -0.69 9.83
CA PHE A 153 16.52 -0.78 10.76
C PHE A 153 17.86 -0.93 10.03
N LEU A 154 17.93 -1.80 9.02
CA LEU A 154 19.14 -1.95 8.19
C LEU A 154 19.51 -0.66 7.45
N LEU A 155 18.52 0.08 6.95
CA LEU A 155 18.73 1.37 6.28
C LEU A 155 19.21 2.47 7.25
N LEU A 156 18.83 2.40 8.53
CA LEU A 156 19.36 3.30 9.56
C LEU A 156 20.86 3.09 9.75
N ILE A 157 21.31 1.84 9.79
CA ILE A 157 22.73 1.47 9.98
C ILE A 157 23.57 1.70 8.72
N ARG A 158 23.00 1.44 7.53
CA ARG A 158 23.75 1.52 6.27
C ARG A 158 24.06 2.99 5.89
N LYS A 159 25.32 3.24 5.50
CA LYS A 159 25.72 4.50 4.89
C LYS A 159 25.17 4.58 3.46
N LEU A 160 24.10 5.35 3.28
CA LEU A 160 23.49 5.65 1.99
C LEU A 160 23.49 7.18 1.77
N PRO A 161 23.49 7.65 0.51
CA PRO A 161 23.33 9.07 0.23
C PRO A 161 22.00 9.56 0.81
N LYS A 162 22.02 10.73 1.45
CA LYS A 162 20.90 11.28 2.25
C LYS A 162 19.56 11.26 1.48
N ARG A 163 19.57 11.62 0.20
CA ARG A 163 18.39 11.60 -0.69
C ARG A 163 17.77 10.20 -0.84
N ARG A 164 18.59 9.18 -1.14
CA ARG A 164 18.10 7.81 -1.35
C ARG A 164 17.61 7.19 -0.03
N LYS A 165 18.28 7.50 1.07
CA LYS A 165 17.85 7.10 2.42
C LYS A 165 16.49 7.69 2.77
N TYR A 166 16.30 8.99 2.54
CA TYR A 166 15.01 9.66 2.78
C TYR A 166 13.89 9.04 1.95
N ASN A 167 14.04 8.93 0.63
CA ASN A 167 12.97 8.42 -0.24
C ASN A 167 12.54 6.99 0.13
N ILE A 168 13.50 6.08 0.36
CA ILE A 168 13.20 4.68 0.67
C ILE A 168 12.60 4.55 2.08
N THR A 169 13.15 5.24 3.08
CA THR A 169 12.66 5.14 4.46
C THR A 169 11.27 5.75 4.61
N THR A 170 11.02 6.93 4.05
CA THR A 170 9.71 7.58 4.11
C THR A 170 8.65 6.78 3.35
N SER A 171 9.02 6.20 2.20
CA SER A 171 8.15 5.31 1.43
C SER A 171 7.80 4.03 2.21
N LEU A 172 8.79 3.37 2.81
CA LEU A 172 8.56 2.18 3.65
C LEU A 172 7.68 2.49 4.86
N LEU A 173 7.94 3.61 5.54
CA LEU A 173 7.14 4.08 6.67
C LEU A 173 5.67 4.31 6.26
N ALA A 174 5.46 5.01 5.14
CA ALA A 174 4.13 5.25 4.61
C ALA A 174 3.41 3.93 4.27
N THR A 175 4.10 2.98 3.65
CA THR A 175 3.50 1.67 3.34
C THR A 175 3.13 0.87 4.59
N SER A 176 4.00 0.81 5.60
CA SER A 176 3.68 0.11 6.86
C SER A 176 2.47 0.74 7.53
N PHE A 177 2.47 2.07 7.64
CA PHE A 177 1.38 2.81 8.27
C PHE A 177 0.03 2.58 7.58
N VAL A 178 0.02 2.59 6.24
CA VAL A 178 -1.20 2.34 5.44
C VAL A 178 -1.66 0.89 5.59
N ILE A 179 -0.74 -0.09 5.54
CA ILE A 179 -1.06 -1.50 5.74
C ILE A 179 -1.71 -1.73 7.11
N ASP A 180 -1.12 -1.16 8.17
CA ASP A 180 -1.64 -1.26 9.53
C ASP A 180 -3.04 -0.66 9.64
N CYS A 181 -3.26 0.53 9.08
CA CYS A 181 -4.57 1.18 9.13
C CYS A 181 -5.62 0.41 8.30
N ILE A 182 -5.26 -0.13 7.13
CA ILE A 182 -6.17 -0.96 6.32
C ILE A 182 -6.58 -2.22 7.07
N LEU A 183 -5.63 -2.89 7.74
CA LEU A 183 -5.95 -4.08 8.54
C LEU A 183 -7.00 -3.76 9.60
N VAL A 184 -6.75 -2.70 10.38
CA VAL A 184 -7.66 -2.32 11.45
C VAL A 184 -9.00 -1.85 10.89
N ASP A 185 -9.02 -1.20 9.72
CA ASP A 185 -10.26 -0.74 9.06
C ASP A 185 -11.10 -1.92 8.57
N MET A 186 -10.48 -3.04 8.18
CA MET A 186 -11.19 -4.25 7.75
C MET A 186 -11.77 -5.06 8.91
N PHE A 187 -11.20 -4.97 10.11
CA PHE A 187 -11.61 -5.78 11.26
C PHE A 187 -12.36 -4.99 12.34
N THR A 188 -12.39 -3.66 12.26
CA THR A 188 -13.11 -2.86 13.25
C THR A 188 -14.63 -3.01 13.10
N THR A 189 -15.31 -2.98 14.25
CA THR A 189 -16.78 -2.98 14.35
C THR A 189 -17.32 -1.60 14.72
N SER A 190 -16.45 -0.61 14.93
CA SER A 190 -16.83 0.73 15.38
C SER A 190 -16.84 1.73 14.23
N ILE A 191 -17.96 2.42 14.05
CA ILE A 191 -18.17 3.42 12.99
C ILE A 191 -17.17 4.58 13.13
N SER A 192 -16.96 5.10 14.35
CA SER A 192 -16.01 6.18 14.60
C SER A 192 -14.58 5.76 14.28
N MET A 193 -14.27 4.47 14.46
CA MET A 193 -12.97 3.91 14.17
C MET A 193 -12.73 3.82 12.66
N HIS A 194 -13.72 3.40 11.86
CA HIS A 194 -13.62 3.43 10.39
C HIS A 194 -13.31 4.83 9.85
N ALA A 195 -14.03 5.85 10.32
CA ALA A 195 -13.81 7.22 9.87
C ALA A 195 -12.39 7.71 10.19
N GLY A 196 -11.93 7.48 11.43
CA GLY A 196 -10.56 7.84 11.85
C GLY A 196 -9.48 7.11 11.05
N LEU A 197 -9.64 5.81 10.82
CA LEU A 197 -8.69 5.01 10.06
C LEU A 197 -8.55 5.48 8.62
N ARG A 198 -9.66 5.84 7.95
CA ARG A 198 -9.62 6.37 6.58
C ARG A 198 -8.88 7.70 6.48
N ILE A 199 -8.97 8.56 7.50
CA ILE A 199 -8.18 9.79 7.59
C ILE A 199 -6.69 9.46 7.76
N PHE A 200 -6.35 8.46 8.58
CA PHE A 200 -4.96 8.00 8.70
C PHE A 200 -4.44 7.40 7.39
N ILE A 201 -5.25 6.64 6.67
CA ILE A 201 -4.86 6.11 5.34
C ILE A 201 -4.59 7.25 4.37
N LEU A 202 -5.43 8.29 4.34
CA LEU A 202 -5.20 9.49 3.55
C LEU A 202 -3.88 10.18 3.94
N THR A 203 -3.60 10.26 5.24
CA THR A 203 -2.33 10.79 5.75
C THR A 203 -1.13 9.95 5.27
N GLY A 204 -1.25 8.62 5.27
CA GLY A 204 -0.24 7.71 4.71
C GLY A 204 -0.01 7.90 3.21
N ILE A 205 -1.07 8.14 2.44
CA ILE A 205 -0.97 8.45 1.01
C ILE A 205 -0.22 9.78 0.80
N VAL A 206 -0.52 10.81 1.60
CA VAL A 206 0.20 12.10 1.55
C VAL A 206 1.67 11.91 1.93
N LEU A 207 1.98 11.12 2.97
CA LEU A 207 3.36 10.80 3.34
C LEU A 207 4.12 10.11 2.21
N CYS A 208 3.48 9.18 1.51
CA CYS A 208 4.06 8.53 0.33
C CYS A 208 4.30 9.53 -0.82
N TYR A 209 3.35 10.43 -1.06
CA TYR A 209 3.52 11.49 -2.04
C TYR A 209 4.74 12.36 -1.73
N LEU A 210 4.90 12.78 -0.46
CA LEU A 210 6.04 13.58 0.01
C LEU A 210 7.38 12.81 -0.05
N ALA A 211 7.35 11.48 0.01
CA ALA A 211 8.55 10.65 -0.18
C ALA A 211 9.10 10.72 -1.61
N TYR A 212 8.22 10.87 -2.61
CA TYR A 212 8.58 10.98 -4.02
C TYR A 212 8.75 12.43 -4.47
N PHE A 213 7.95 13.34 -3.91
CA PHE A 213 7.95 14.77 -4.19
C PHE A 213 8.30 15.55 -2.91
N PRO A 214 9.59 15.57 -2.50
CA PRO A 214 9.98 16.29 -1.30
C PRO A 214 9.72 17.80 -1.46
N PRO A 215 9.14 18.46 -0.45
CA PRO A 215 8.92 19.90 -0.48
C PRO A 215 10.25 20.65 -0.46
N LEU A 216 10.26 21.89 -0.96
CA LEU A 216 11.48 22.71 -1.14
C LEU A 216 12.34 22.79 0.13
N ALA A 217 11.72 23.00 1.30
CA ALA A 217 12.42 23.02 2.59
C ALA A 217 13.19 21.72 2.92
N VAL A 218 12.70 20.57 2.45
CA VAL A 218 13.37 19.27 2.60
C VAL A 218 14.44 19.08 1.53
N LYS A 219 14.20 19.58 0.30
CA LYS A 219 15.22 19.59 -0.77
C LYS A 219 16.46 20.41 -0.39
N ASP A 220 16.26 21.58 0.22
CA ASP A 220 17.33 22.46 0.69
C ASP A 220 18.15 21.80 1.81
N ARG A 221 17.49 21.20 2.81
CA ARG A 221 18.17 20.46 3.90
C ARG A 221 18.90 19.19 3.42
N LEU A 222 18.45 18.61 2.31
CA LEU A 222 19.07 17.43 1.70
C LEU A 222 20.19 17.81 0.71
N GLY A 223 20.42 19.10 0.43
CA GLY A 223 21.43 19.58 -0.53
C GLY A 223 21.10 19.25 -1.99
N ILE A 224 19.82 19.10 -2.34
CA ILE A 224 19.40 18.65 -3.69
C ILE A 224 19.49 19.79 -4.71
N ASN A 225 19.34 21.05 -4.27
CA ASN A 225 19.38 22.21 -5.15
C ASN A 225 20.78 22.55 -5.69
N GLU A 226 21.87 22.11 -5.04
CA GLU A 226 23.23 22.36 -5.54
C GLU A 226 23.55 21.54 -6.81
N ILE A 227 22.91 20.38 -6.99
CA ILE A 227 23.20 19.47 -8.12
C ILE A 227 22.31 19.77 -9.34
N GLU A 228 21.06 20.20 -9.15
CA GLU A 228 20.17 20.63 -10.26
C GLU A 228 20.66 21.94 -10.92
N ILE A 229 21.43 22.77 -10.20
CA ILE A 229 22.07 23.98 -10.76
C ILE A 229 23.31 23.63 -11.59
N GLU A 230 24.03 22.54 -11.29
CA GLU A 230 25.17 22.06 -12.09
C GLU A 230 24.76 21.31 -13.38
N GLU A 231 23.60 20.62 -13.38
CA GLU A 231 23.09 19.92 -14.57
C GLU A 231 22.21 20.79 -15.49
N SER A 232 21.92 22.04 -15.12
CA SER A 232 21.30 22.99 -16.04
C SER A 232 22.30 23.36 -17.15
N PRO A 233 21.96 23.20 -18.45
CA PRO A 233 22.86 23.53 -19.56
C PRO A 233 23.16 25.04 -19.68
N THR A 234 22.61 25.87 -18.79
CA THR A 234 22.81 27.33 -18.80
C THR A 234 24.03 27.81 -18.01
N SER A 235 24.76 26.95 -17.27
CA SER A 235 25.96 27.39 -16.51
C SER A 235 27.29 27.17 -17.23
N LYS A 236 27.28 26.61 -18.46
CA LYS A 236 28.48 26.48 -19.31
C LYS A 236 28.67 27.60 -20.34
N LEU A 237 27.91 28.68 -20.20
CA LEU A 237 28.09 29.92 -20.93
C LEU A 237 28.06 31.04 -19.91
N ASP A 238 29.22 31.32 -19.31
CA ASP A 238 29.70 32.69 -19.07
C ASP A 238 31.08 32.64 -18.40
N ILE A 239 32.08 33.04 -19.22
CA ILE A 239 33.49 33.41 -18.92
C ILE A 239 34.49 32.27 -18.71
#